data_AF-A0A2V8J561-F1
#
_entry.id   AF-A0A2V8J561-F1
#
_cell.length_a   1.000
_cell.length_b   1.000
_cell.length_c   1.000
_cell.angle_alpha   90.00
_cell.angle_beta   90.00
_cell.angle_gamma   90.00
#
_symmetry.space_group_name_H-M   'P 1'
#
loop_
_entity.id
_entity.type
_entity.pdbx_description
1 polymer ?
#
loop_
_entity_poly.entity_id
_entity_poly.type
_entity_poly.pdbx_seq_one_letter_code
_entity_poly.pdbx_strand_id
1 'polypeptide(L)'
;MRTRTRSIGIRTAAFVWPVIVLGIASVSAQETSQTGETAKAIKELTGEVRSLRAVIERTSESQLQGQILGLYLNLQQNRVVQANSRLDIVRRELEGLGNRAREITQQAAGIEAALPQETDPVKRRQLEDEQKGNKMESERNAAQEQQVRNREAEAYQAAQTEEARWTELISRLEQLLKK
;
A
#
# COMPACT_ATOMS: atom_id res chain seq x y z
N MET A 1 -18.33 20.77 -54.30
CA MET A 1 -18.22 19.29 -54.25
C MET A 1 -18.66 18.82 -52.86
N ARG A 2 -19.97 18.74 -52.62
CA ARG A 2 -20.82 17.53 -52.64
C ARG A 2 -20.56 16.58 -51.47
N THR A 3 -21.29 16.85 -50.39
CA THR A 3 -21.55 16.00 -49.23
C THR A 3 -22.21 14.68 -49.66
N ARG A 4 -21.72 13.54 -49.17
CA ARG A 4 -22.30 12.21 -49.39
C ARG A 4 -23.14 11.81 -48.19
N THR A 5 -24.44 11.99 -48.33
CA THR A 5 -25.49 11.31 -47.58
C THR A 5 -25.62 9.87 -48.06
N ARG A 6 -25.73 8.90 -47.13
CA ARG A 6 -26.12 7.52 -47.43
C ARG A 6 -27.16 7.02 -46.42
N SER A 7 -28.41 7.17 -46.84
CA SER A 7 -29.56 6.26 -46.72
C SER A 7 -29.59 5.24 -45.57
N ILE A 8 -30.48 5.49 -44.60
CA ILE A 8 -31.01 4.52 -43.64
C ILE A 8 -32.07 3.67 -44.35
N GLY A 9 -31.87 2.36 -44.38
CA GLY A 9 -32.78 1.38 -44.96
C GLY A 9 -33.88 0.97 -43.97
N ILE A 10 -35.13 1.08 -44.43
CA ILE A 10 -36.36 0.63 -43.79
C ILE A 10 -36.64 -0.83 -44.20
N ARG A 11 -36.97 -1.71 -43.23
CA ARG A 11 -37.68 -3.00 -43.40
C ARG A 11 -38.48 -3.29 -42.11
N THR A 12 -39.73 -2.85 -41.97
CA THR A 12 -41.03 -3.52 -42.29
C THR A 12 -41.28 -4.90 -41.65
N ALA A 13 -42.22 -4.95 -40.70
CA ALA A 13 -43.30 -5.96 -40.52
C ALA A 13 -44.16 -5.48 -39.31
N ALA A 14 -45.33 -4.84 -39.46
CA ALA A 14 -46.67 -5.37 -39.80
C ALA A 14 -47.13 -6.45 -38.78
N PHE A 15 -48.19 -6.32 -37.97
CA PHE A 15 -49.62 -6.24 -38.31
C PHE A 15 -50.42 -5.83 -37.05
N VAL A 16 -51.27 -4.80 -37.12
CA VAL A 16 -52.76 -4.84 -37.18
C VAL A 16 -53.47 -4.91 -35.82
N TRP A 17 -54.23 -3.83 -35.57
CA TRP A 17 -55.24 -3.62 -34.53
C TRP A 17 -56.61 -4.06 -35.07
N PRO A 18 -57.55 -4.44 -34.21
CA PRO A 18 -58.90 -3.87 -34.32
C PRO A 18 -59.45 -3.32 -33.00
N VAL A 19 -59.97 -2.10 -33.10
CA VAL A 19 -60.81 -1.40 -32.12
C VAL A 19 -62.18 -2.08 -32.06
N ILE A 20 -62.70 -2.36 -30.86
CA ILE A 20 -64.14 -2.62 -30.65
C ILE A 20 -64.66 -1.82 -29.44
N VAL A 21 -65.32 -0.71 -29.79
CA VAL A 21 -66.59 -0.12 -29.32
C VAL A 21 -67.08 -0.31 -27.87
N LEU A 22 -67.32 0.87 -27.28
CA LEU A 22 -68.19 1.25 -26.14
C LEU A 22 -69.42 0.36 -25.87
N GLY A 23 -69.63 0.04 -24.59
CA GLY A 23 -70.93 -0.26 -23.99
C GLY A 23 -71.06 0.44 -22.64
N ILE A 24 -72.07 1.30 -22.49
CA ILE A 24 -72.42 2.01 -21.24
C ILE A 24 -73.67 1.35 -20.64
N ALA A 25 -73.70 1.33 -19.30
CA ALA A 25 -74.81 1.12 -18.36
C ALA A 25 -75.00 -0.31 -17.80
N SER A 26 -74.61 -0.51 -16.53
CA SER A 26 -75.56 -0.55 -15.39
C SER A 26 -74.78 -0.82 -14.09
N VAL A 27 -74.89 0.09 -13.12
CA VAL A 27 -74.39 -0.07 -11.76
C VAL A 27 -75.15 -1.21 -11.07
N SER A 28 -74.43 -2.25 -10.66
CA SER A 28 -74.82 -3.12 -9.56
C SER A 28 -73.58 -3.41 -8.71
N ALA A 29 -73.79 -3.41 -7.40
CA ALA A 29 -72.76 -3.24 -6.39
C ALA A 29 -71.72 -4.36 -6.37
N GLN A 30 -70.44 -3.98 -6.42
CA GLN A 30 -69.36 -4.77 -5.85
C GLN A 30 -68.25 -3.83 -5.37
N GLU A 31 -68.59 -3.03 -4.36
CA GLU A 31 -67.59 -2.53 -3.42
C GLU A 31 -66.94 -3.73 -2.72
N THR A 32 -65.63 -3.64 -2.42
CA THR A 32 -64.82 -4.52 -1.55
C THR A 32 -63.73 -5.40 -2.18
N SER A 33 -63.09 -5.07 -3.32
CA SER A 33 -61.82 -5.78 -3.67
C SER A 33 -60.73 -4.97 -4.38
N GLN A 34 -61.02 -3.87 -5.09
CA GLN A 34 -59.98 -3.13 -5.83
C GLN A 34 -59.05 -2.28 -4.93
N THR A 35 -59.54 -1.78 -3.79
CA THR A 35 -58.72 -1.03 -2.83
C THR A 35 -57.68 -1.92 -2.13
N GLY A 36 -58.01 -3.22 -1.95
CA GLY A 36 -57.14 -4.20 -1.31
C GLY A 36 -55.99 -4.69 -2.20
N GLU A 37 -56.23 -4.89 -3.50
CA GLU A 37 -55.20 -5.26 -4.48
C GLU A 37 -54.25 -4.09 -4.79
N THR A 38 -54.78 -2.88 -4.96
CA THR A 38 -53.96 -1.69 -5.20
C THR A 38 -53.13 -1.32 -3.96
N ALA A 39 -53.68 -1.46 -2.75
CA ALA A 39 -52.92 -1.28 -1.52
C ALA A 39 -51.90 -2.41 -1.26
N LYS A 40 -52.17 -3.65 -1.70
CA LYS A 40 -51.18 -4.75 -1.69
C LYS A 40 -50.03 -4.49 -2.66
N ALA A 41 -50.34 -4.10 -3.90
CA ALA A 41 -49.33 -3.80 -4.92
C ALA A 41 -48.45 -2.59 -4.54
N ILE A 42 -49.03 -1.53 -3.97
CA ILE A 42 -48.28 -0.37 -3.47
C ILE A 42 -47.40 -0.76 -2.25
N LYS A 43 -47.89 -1.63 -1.35
CA LYS A 43 -47.13 -2.13 -0.19
C LYS A 43 -46.00 -3.09 -0.59
N GLU A 44 -46.17 -3.87 -1.65
CA GLU A 44 -45.17 -4.78 -2.24
C GLU A 44 -44.06 -3.99 -2.94
N LEU A 45 -44.40 -2.98 -3.75
CA LEU A 45 -43.44 -2.03 -4.35
C LEU A 45 -42.65 -1.22 -3.30
N THR A 46 -43.27 -0.86 -2.17
CA THR A 46 -42.59 -0.15 -1.07
C THR A 46 -41.61 -1.08 -0.31
N GLY A 47 -41.91 -2.39 -0.26
CA GLY A 47 -41.02 -3.42 0.26
C GLY A 47 -39.82 -3.69 -0.66
N GLU A 48 -40.06 -3.75 -1.96
CA GLU A 48 -39.01 -3.87 -2.98
C GLU A 48 -38.07 -2.66 -2.98
N VAL A 49 -38.59 -1.43 -2.91
CA VAL A 49 -37.75 -0.21 -2.84
C VAL A 49 -36.93 -0.15 -1.54
N ARG A 50 -37.48 -0.61 -0.41
CA ARG A 50 -36.71 -0.71 0.85
C ARG A 50 -35.63 -1.80 0.78
N SER A 51 -35.89 -2.91 0.11
CA SER A 51 -34.90 -3.97 -0.12
C SER A 51 -33.80 -3.52 -1.09
N LEU A 52 -34.16 -2.83 -2.18
CA LEU A 52 -33.21 -2.22 -3.11
C LEU A 52 -32.39 -1.13 -2.43
N ARG A 53 -32.99 -0.32 -1.56
CA ARG A 53 -32.25 0.67 -0.75
C ARG A 53 -31.28 0.01 0.22
N ALA A 54 -31.69 -1.06 0.91
CA ALA A 54 -30.80 -1.81 1.80
C ALA A 54 -29.68 -2.54 1.02
N VAL A 55 -29.96 -3.03 -0.19
CA VAL A 55 -28.97 -3.62 -1.09
C VAL A 55 -28.04 -2.55 -1.64
N ILE A 56 -28.53 -1.37 -2.03
CA ILE A 56 -27.70 -0.25 -2.49
C ILE A 56 -26.85 0.33 -1.35
N GLU A 57 -27.40 0.48 -0.14
CA GLU A 57 -26.65 0.87 1.06
C GLU A 57 -25.57 -0.17 1.36
N ARG A 58 -25.88 -1.47 1.41
CA ARG A 58 -24.88 -2.56 1.55
C ARG A 58 -23.84 -2.59 0.44
N THR A 59 -24.24 -2.34 -0.80
CA THR A 59 -23.33 -2.37 -1.96
C THR A 59 -22.41 -1.16 -1.94
N SER A 60 -22.91 0.02 -1.58
CA SER A 60 -22.10 1.22 -1.41
C SER A 60 -21.19 1.13 -0.18
N GLU A 61 -21.65 0.53 0.91
CA GLU A 61 -20.85 0.23 2.11
C GLU A 61 -19.74 -0.77 1.78
N SER A 62 -20.04 -1.84 1.05
CA SER A 62 -19.03 -2.82 0.61
C SER A 62 -17.99 -2.20 -0.32
N GLN A 63 -18.42 -1.31 -1.23
CA GLN A 63 -17.52 -0.62 -2.16
C GLN A 63 -16.64 0.42 -1.43
N LEU A 64 -17.19 1.19 -0.49
CA LEU A 64 -16.44 2.10 0.39
C LEU A 64 -15.48 1.35 1.32
N GLN A 65 -15.93 0.23 1.90
CA GLN A 65 -15.09 -0.63 2.74
C GLN A 65 -13.90 -1.19 1.95
N GLY A 66 -14.11 -1.61 0.70
CA GLY A 66 -13.03 -2.05 -0.20
C GLY A 66 -12.03 -0.93 -0.51
N GLN A 67 -12.51 0.29 -0.77
CA GLN A 67 -11.63 1.46 -1.00
C GLN A 67 -10.80 1.81 0.24
N ILE A 68 -11.43 1.88 1.42
CA ILE A 68 -10.75 2.15 2.70
C ILE A 68 -9.71 1.07 2.99
N LEU A 69 -10.08 -0.19 2.80
CA LEU A 69 -9.17 -1.32 2.99
C LEU A 69 -7.96 -1.25 2.04
N GLY A 70 -8.19 -0.92 0.76
CA GLY A 70 -7.13 -0.71 -0.21
C GLY A 70 -6.17 0.43 0.20
N LEU A 71 -6.70 1.53 0.75
CA LEU A 71 -5.88 2.62 1.29
C LEU A 71 -5.03 2.17 2.49
N TYR A 72 -5.63 1.44 3.43
CA TYR A 72 -4.91 0.89 4.59
C TYR A 72 -3.79 -0.09 4.18
N LEU A 73 -4.05 -0.94 3.19
CA LEU A 73 -3.05 -1.85 2.64
C LEU A 73 -1.89 -1.09 2.00
N ASN A 74 -2.18 -0.09 1.17
CA ASN A 74 -1.14 0.75 0.58
C ASN A 74 -0.32 1.50 1.64
N LEU A 75 -0.98 2.01 2.69
CA LEU A 75 -0.29 2.68 3.79
C LEU A 75 0.63 1.71 4.54
N GLN A 76 0.16 0.50 4.86
CA GLN A 76 0.96 -0.49 5.58
C GLN A 76 2.14 -1.00 4.72
N GLN A 77 1.93 -1.23 3.42
CA GLN A 77 3.00 -1.55 2.49
C GLN A 77 4.06 -0.45 2.43
N ASN A 78 3.64 0.82 2.37
CA ASN A 78 4.56 1.97 2.41
C ASN A 78 5.36 2.03 3.72
N ARG A 79 4.76 1.69 4.85
CA ARG A 79 5.46 1.62 6.14
C ARG A 79 6.56 0.56 6.15
N VAL A 80 6.28 -0.64 5.62
CA VAL A 80 7.28 -1.71 5.47
C VAL A 80 8.44 -1.25 4.58
N VAL A 81 8.14 -0.66 3.43
CA VAL A 81 9.16 -0.13 2.50
C VAL A 81 10.02 0.94 3.17
N GLN A 82 9.41 1.86 3.93
CA GLN A 82 10.15 2.91 4.64
C GLN A 82 11.03 2.34 5.76
N ALA A 83 10.54 1.34 6.51
CA ALA A 83 11.30 0.71 7.57
C ALA A 83 12.52 -0.04 7.02
N ASN A 84 12.34 -0.80 5.93
CA ASN A 84 13.43 -1.50 5.26
C ASN A 84 14.44 -0.54 4.61
N SER A 85 13.98 0.56 3.99
CA SER A 85 14.86 1.60 3.46
C SER A 85 15.76 2.22 4.55
N ARG A 86 15.21 2.48 5.73
CA ARG A 86 16.00 2.97 6.88
C ARG A 86 17.04 1.96 7.34
N LEU A 87 16.67 0.68 7.43
CA LEU A 87 17.59 -0.40 7.76
C LEU A 87 18.75 -0.48 6.74
N ASP A 88 18.45 -0.40 5.45
CA ASP A 88 19.45 -0.44 4.39
C ASP A 88 20.41 0.76 4.44
N ILE A 89 19.91 1.95 4.76
CA ILE A 89 20.76 3.14 4.94
C ILE A 89 21.75 2.92 6.08
N VAL A 90 21.29 2.43 7.23
CA VAL A 90 22.15 2.21 8.40
C VAL A 90 23.16 1.09 8.15
N ARG A 91 22.78 0.03 7.42
CA ARG A 91 23.70 -1.03 7.00
C ARG A 91 24.81 -0.50 6.09
N ARG A 92 24.48 0.37 5.13
CA ARG A 92 25.50 1.03 4.30
C ARG A 92 26.43 1.94 5.11
N GLU A 93 25.91 2.61 6.14
CA GLU A 93 26.74 3.39 7.08
C GLU A 93 27.74 2.48 7.81
N LEU A 94 27.31 1.30 8.28
CA LEU A 94 28.20 0.29 8.89
C LEU A 94 29.24 -0.25 7.92
N GLU A 95 28.86 -0.57 6.69
CA GLU A 95 29.80 -1.01 5.66
C GLU A 95 30.88 0.06 5.40
N GLY A 96 30.48 1.33 5.34
CA GLY A 96 31.40 2.47 5.20
C GLY A 96 32.40 2.55 6.36
N LEU A 97 31.94 2.40 7.60
CA LEU A 97 32.81 2.38 8.79
C LEU A 97 33.74 1.16 8.81
N GLY A 98 33.28 0.01 8.32
CA GLY A 98 34.10 -1.20 8.16
C GLY A 98 35.17 -1.05 7.06
N ASN A 99 34.89 -0.31 5.99
CA ASN A 99 35.89 0.05 4.98
C ASN A 99 36.97 0.97 5.58
N ARG A 100 36.53 2.02 6.29
CA ARG A 100 37.45 2.96 6.96
C ARG A 100 38.32 2.27 8.01
N ALA A 101 37.76 1.34 8.79
CA ALA A 101 38.54 0.55 9.74
C ALA A 101 39.67 -0.24 9.06
N ARG A 102 39.39 -0.83 7.89
CA ARG A 102 40.38 -1.58 7.11
C ARG A 102 41.48 -0.66 6.58
N GLU A 103 41.13 0.52 6.09
CA GLU A 103 42.10 1.53 5.63
C GLU A 103 43.03 1.97 6.77
N ILE A 104 42.47 2.31 7.94
CA ILE A 104 43.26 2.70 9.13
C ILE A 104 44.20 1.56 9.54
N THR A 105 43.71 0.31 9.52
CA THR A 105 44.51 -0.87 9.85
C THR A 105 45.67 -1.08 8.87
N GLN A 106 45.42 -0.90 7.56
CA GLN A 106 46.46 -1.02 6.54
C GLN A 106 47.53 0.07 6.68
N GLN A 107 47.12 1.31 6.94
CA GLN A 107 48.05 2.42 7.20
C GLN A 107 48.88 2.18 8.46
N ALA A 108 48.25 1.74 9.55
CA ALA A 108 48.93 1.40 10.80
C ALA A 108 49.97 0.28 10.60
N ALA A 109 49.62 -0.77 9.86
CA ALA A 109 50.55 -1.86 9.53
C ALA A 109 51.75 -1.37 8.68
N GLY A 110 51.52 -0.45 7.75
CA GLY A 110 52.58 0.17 6.96
C GLY A 110 53.55 0.98 7.83
N ILE A 111 53.03 1.78 8.77
CA ILE A 111 53.85 2.56 9.71
C ILE A 111 54.62 1.63 10.65
N GLU A 112 53.97 0.59 11.18
CA GLU A 112 54.60 -0.39 12.08
C GLU A 112 55.74 -1.16 11.40
N ALA A 113 55.61 -1.44 10.09
CA ALA A 113 56.69 -2.05 9.30
C ALA A 113 57.85 -1.07 9.00
N ALA A 114 57.57 0.23 8.85
CA ALA A 114 58.55 1.25 8.51
C ALA A 114 59.37 1.74 9.72
N LEU A 115 58.73 1.90 10.89
CA LEU A 115 59.35 2.45 12.11
C LEU A 115 60.68 1.77 12.51
N PRO A 116 60.81 0.44 12.50
CA PRO A 116 62.05 -0.25 12.85
C PRO A 116 63.19 -0.01 11.85
N GLN A 117 62.87 0.30 10.59
CA GLN A 117 63.83 0.47 9.51
C GLN A 117 64.27 1.92 9.33
N GLU A 118 63.48 2.88 9.83
CA GLU A 118 63.78 4.30 9.71
C GLU A 118 64.89 4.72 10.67
N THR A 119 65.97 5.27 10.12
CA THR A 119 67.16 5.71 10.87
C THR A 119 67.22 7.22 11.06
N ASP A 120 66.50 7.98 10.22
CA ASP A 120 66.42 9.44 10.36
C ASP A 120 65.50 9.80 11.54
N PRO A 121 66.00 10.50 12.57
CA PRO A 121 65.21 10.85 13.75
C PRO A 121 64.00 11.74 13.44
N VAL A 122 64.07 12.57 12.40
CA VAL A 122 62.95 13.44 12.01
C VAL A 122 61.83 12.61 11.40
N LYS A 123 62.16 11.71 10.48
CA LYS A 123 61.19 10.81 9.84
C LYS A 123 60.60 9.79 10.81
N ARG A 124 61.42 9.25 11.72
CA ARG A 124 60.93 8.37 12.78
C ARG A 124 59.87 9.06 13.64
N ARG A 125 60.11 10.32 14.04
CA ARG A 125 59.15 11.11 14.80
C ARG A 125 57.84 11.36 14.03
N GLN A 126 57.93 11.62 12.73
CA GLN A 126 56.74 11.76 11.87
C GLN A 126 55.92 10.46 11.85
N LEU A 127 56.57 9.30 11.68
CA LEU A 127 55.90 8.00 11.71
C LEU A 127 55.27 7.70 13.08
N GLU A 128 55.92 8.06 14.19
CA GLU A 128 55.36 7.93 15.54
C GLU A 128 54.12 8.82 15.74
N ASP A 129 54.16 10.06 15.24
CA ASP A 129 53.02 10.99 15.29
C ASP A 129 51.85 10.48 14.42
N GLU A 130 52.13 9.96 13.23
CA GLU A 130 51.14 9.30 12.36
C GLU A 130 50.55 8.05 13.02
N GLN A 131 51.37 7.21 13.66
CA GLN A 131 50.90 6.03 14.40
C GLN A 131 49.92 6.43 15.50
N LYS A 132 50.23 7.50 16.25
CA LYS A 132 49.34 8.05 17.27
C LYS A 132 48.04 8.59 16.66
N GLY A 133 48.14 9.26 15.51
CA GLY A 133 47.00 9.71 14.72
C GLY A 133 46.05 8.57 14.35
N ASN A 134 46.59 7.51 13.74
CA ASN A 134 45.85 6.32 13.34
C ASN A 134 45.19 5.62 14.51
N LYS A 135 45.86 5.57 15.67
CA LYS A 135 45.27 5.01 16.89
C LYS A 135 44.03 5.80 17.34
N MET A 136 44.11 7.13 17.39
CA MET A 136 42.97 7.98 17.74
C MET A 136 41.83 7.87 16.72
N GLU A 137 42.14 7.82 15.42
CA GLU A 137 41.14 7.60 14.38
C GLU A 137 40.48 6.22 14.50
N SER A 138 41.25 5.17 14.80
CA SER A 138 40.72 3.83 15.02
C SER A 138 39.73 3.80 16.20
N GLU A 139 40.10 4.41 17.33
CA GLU A 139 39.23 4.50 18.51
C GLU A 139 37.94 5.27 18.20
N ARG A 140 38.05 6.39 17.47
CA ARG A 140 36.89 7.17 17.03
C ARG A 140 36.00 6.38 16.08
N ASN A 141 36.58 5.66 15.11
CA ASN A 141 35.84 4.84 14.16
C ASN A 141 35.11 3.70 14.88
N ALA A 142 35.76 3.04 15.85
CA ALA A 142 35.14 1.99 16.66
C ALA A 142 33.96 2.52 17.50
N ALA A 143 34.10 3.70 18.11
CA ALA A 143 33.01 4.32 18.86
C ALA A 143 31.81 4.67 17.94
N GLN A 144 32.08 5.19 16.74
CA GLN A 144 31.05 5.46 15.74
C GLN A 144 30.38 4.16 15.28
N GLU A 145 31.15 3.11 14.99
CA GLU A 145 30.64 1.81 14.58
C GLU A 145 29.68 1.25 15.64
N GLN A 146 30.06 1.30 16.92
CA GLN A 146 29.18 0.83 17.99
C GLN A 146 27.86 1.62 18.04
N GLN A 147 27.91 2.93 17.84
CA GLN A 147 26.70 3.76 17.80
C GLN A 147 25.80 3.39 16.60
N VAL A 148 26.39 3.14 15.44
CA VAL A 148 25.62 2.76 14.23
C VAL A 148 25.09 1.33 14.36
N ARG A 149 25.81 0.40 14.99
CA ARG A 149 25.32 -0.96 15.29
C ARG A 149 24.08 -0.94 16.17
N ASN A 150 24.05 -0.06 17.17
CA ASN A 150 22.86 0.13 18.00
C ASN A 150 21.68 0.65 17.16
N ARG A 151 21.91 1.65 16.29
CA ARG A 151 20.90 2.16 15.34
C ARG A 151 20.43 1.09 14.36
N GLU A 152 21.32 0.20 13.91
CA GLU A 152 20.97 -0.91 13.02
C GLU A 152 20.03 -1.88 13.72
N ALA A 153 20.33 -2.24 14.97
CA ALA A 153 19.48 -3.12 15.77
C ALA A 153 18.08 -2.51 15.96
N GLU A 154 17.99 -1.20 16.27
CA GLU A 154 16.72 -0.49 16.38
C GLU A 154 15.94 -0.48 15.06
N ALA A 155 16.61 -0.16 13.94
CA ALA A 155 16.00 -0.15 12.61
C ALA A 155 15.52 -1.55 12.19
N TYR A 156 16.29 -2.59 12.51
CA TYR A 156 15.95 -3.97 12.25
C TYR A 156 14.69 -4.41 13.02
N GLN A 157 14.61 -4.08 14.31
CA GLN A 157 13.42 -4.38 15.12
C GLN A 157 12.18 -3.63 14.61
N ALA A 158 12.34 -2.38 14.15
CA ALA A 158 11.26 -1.62 13.54
C ALA A 158 10.77 -2.26 12.23
N ALA A 159 11.68 -2.69 11.36
CA ALA A 159 11.34 -3.40 10.12
C ALA A 159 10.59 -4.71 10.41
N GLN A 160 11.12 -5.54 11.31
CA GLN A 160 10.47 -6.79 11.74
C GLN A 160 9.05 -6.56 12.28
N THR A 161 8.86 -5.49 13.06
CA THR A 161 7.53 -5.14 13.59
C THR A 161 6.54 -4.80 12.48
N GLU A 162 6.94 -4.01 11.48
CA GLU A 162 6.06 -3.65 10.36
C GLU A 162 5.77 -4.83 9.43
N GLU A 163 6.74 -5.73 9.22
CA GLU A 163 6.56 -6.98 8.47
C GLU A 163 5.58 -7.95 9.18
N ALA A 164 5.68 -8.06 10.50
CA ALA A 164 4.73 -8.85 11.29
C ALA A 164 3.31 -8.27 11.21
N ARG A 165 3.17 -6.94 11.32
CA ARG A 165 1.88 -6.24 11.15
C ARG A 165 1.29 -6.44 9.76
N TRP A 166 2.14 -6.40 8.73
CA TRP A 166 1.73 -6.64 7.34
C TRP A 166 1.24 -8.07 7.13
N THR A 167 1.98 -9.05 7.63
CA THR A 167 1.61 -10.47 7.54
C THR A 167 0.29 -10.76 8.25
N GLU A 168 0.11 -10.20 9.45
CA GLU A 168 -1.14 -10.30 10.21
C GLU A 168 -2.32 -9.67 9.44
N LEU A 169 -2.12 -8.50 8.83
CA LEU A 169 -3.13 -7.83 8.02
C LEU A 169 -3.56 -8.70 6.82
N ILE A 170 -2.60 -9.26 6.08
CA ILE A 170 -2.88 -10.17 4.96
C ILE A 170 -3.67 -11.39 5.45
N SER A 171 -3.22 -12.04 6.52
CA SER A 171 -3.89 -13.21 7.10
C SER A 171 -5.35 -12.93 7.45
N ARG A 172 -5.64 -11.79 8.10
CA ARG A 172 -7.01 -11.37 8.42
C ARG A 172 -7.85 -11.16 7.17
N LEU A 173 -7.26 -10.62 6.11
CA LEU A 173 -7.98 -10.40 4.85
C LEU A 173 -8.31 -11.68 4.14
N GLU A 174 -7.38 -12.63 4.10
CA GLU A 174 -7.66 -13.97 3.57
C GLU A 174 -8.79 -14.65 4.34
N GLN A 175 -8.83 -14.52 5.67
CA GLN A 175 -9.90 -15.07 6.49
C GLN A 175 -11.26 -14.41 6.21
N LEU A 176 -11.29 -13.10 5.95
CA LEU A 176 -12.50 -12.38 5.59
C LEU A 176 -12.99 -12.76 4.19
N LEU A 177 -12.09 -13.01 3.24
CA LEU A 177 -12.42 -13.40 1.86
C LEU A 177 -12.84 -14.87 1.72
N LYS A 178 -12.46 -15.74 2.66
CA LYS A 178 -12.82 -17.17 2.69
C LYS A 178 -14.20 -17.44 3.30
N LYS A 179 -14.81 -16.46 3.98
CA LYS A 179 -16.18 -16.54 4.53
C LYS A 179 -17.20 -16.06 3.51
#